data_AF-A0A4P8HPM3-F1
#
_entry.id   AF-A0A4P8HPM3-F1
#
_cell.length_a   1.000
_cell.length_b   1.000
_cell.length_c   1.000
_cell.angle_alpha   90.00
_cell.angle_beta   90.00
_cell.angle_gamma   90.00
#
_symmetry.space_group_name_H-M   'P 1'
#
loop_
_entity.id
_entity.type
_entity.pdbx_description
1 polymer ?
#
loop_
_entity_poly.entity_id
_entity_poly.type
_entity_poly.pdbx_seq_one_letter_code
_entity_poly.pdbx_strand_id
1 'polypeptide(L)'
;METSETAAALEVTYDGRHYHFRQYRYDRLEDALRYATAQRDVPGFRADSAFVPRWLPAWLPSEAERARMHELGIGFAGGRFSVGDYHYDKLDDAVAFASTRQGKA
;
A
#
# COMPACT_ATOMS: atom_id res chain seq x y z
N MET A 1 15.66 -12.38 -4.93
CA MET A 1 14.44 -11.93 -5.63
C MET A 1 13.50 -13.12 -5.77
N GLU A 2 13.00 -13.69 -4.66
CA GLU A 2 12.18 -14.93 -4.70
C GLU A 2 10.74 -14.70 -4.24
N THR A 3 10.46 -13.59 -3.56
CA THR A 3 9.16 -13.35 -2.91
C THR A 3 8.04 -12.96 -3.87
N SER A 4 8.35 -12.35 -5.01
CA SER A 4 7.35 -11.98 -6.03
C SER A 4 6.81 -13.18 -6.81
N GLU A 5 7.63 -14.20 -7.05
CA GLU A 5 7.20 -15.43 -7.75
C GLU A 5 6.27 -16.27 -6.89
N THR A 6 6.60 -16.44 -5.60
CA THR A 6 5.70 -17.10 -4.64
C THR A 6 4.39 -16.35 -4.48
N ALA A 7 4.43 -15.01 -4.44
CA ALA A 7 3.24 -14.17 -4.38
C ALA A 7 2.32 -14.39 -5.59
N ALA A 8 2.89 -14.37 -6.81
CA ALA A 8 2.12 -14.60 -8.03
C ALA A 8 1.47 -16.00 -8.05
N ALA A 9 2.21 -17.04 -7.62
CA ALA A 9 1.68 -18.40 -7.52
C ALA A 9 0.59 -18.57 -6.44
N LEU A 10 0.55 -17.66 -5.47
CA LEU A 10 -0.45 -17.60 -4.41
C LEU A 10 -1.56 -16.58 -4.69
N GLU A 11 -1.68 -16.09 -5.92
CA GLU A 11 -2.69 -15.09 -6.30
C GLU A 11 -2.59 -13.77 -5.51
N VAL A 12 -1.39 -13.44 -5.04
CA VAL A 12 -1.08 -12.19 -4.35
C VAL A 12 -0.55 -11.16 -5.35
N THR A 13 -1.19 -9.99 -5.35
CA THR A 13 -0.79 -8.82 -6.14
C THR A 13 -0.28 -7.70 -5.25
N TYR A 14 0.42 -6.75 -5.83
CA TYR A 14 0.86 -5.53 -5.17
C TYR A 14 0.39 -4.33 -5.98
N ASP A 15 -0.42 -3.47 -5.38
CA ASP A 15 -0.98 -2.28 -6.03
C ASP A 15 -0.03 -1.07 -5.94
N GLY A 16 1.19 -1.27 -5.44
CA GLY A 16 2.16 -0.23 -5.17
C GLY A 16 2.09 0.28 -3.73
N ARG A 17 1.08 -0.09 -2.95
CA ARG A 17 0.98 0.37 -1.56
C ARG A 17 0.67 -0.75 -0.58
N HIS A 18 -0.20 -1.66 -0.97
CA HIS A 18 -0.66 -2.79 -0.20
C HIS A 18 -0.58 -4.06 -1.04
N TYR A 19 -0.53 -5.18 -0.34
CA TYR A 19 -0.62 -6.50 -0.92
C TYR A 19 -2.08 -6.93 -0.94
N HIS A 20 -2.53 -7.44 -2.08
CA HIS A 20 -3.91 -7.85 -2.29
C HIS A 20 -3.96 -9.33 -2.59
N PHE A 21 -4.76 -10.05 -1.81
CA PHE A 21 -5.14 -11.43 -2.09
C PHE A 21 -6.66 -11.47 -2.26
N ARG A 22 -7.11 -11.66 -3.50
CA ARG A 22 -8.54 -11.60 -3.86
C ARG A 22 -9.19 -10.29 -3.37
N GLN A 23 -10.15 -10.41 -2.45
CA GLN A 23 -10.88 -9.29 -1.86
C GLN A 23 -10.21 -8.68 -0.60
N TYR A 24 -9.13 -9.28 -0.12
CA TYR A 24 -8.44 -8.87 1.10
C TYR A 24 -7.20 -8.03 0.80
N ARG A 25 -6.97 -7.02 1.64
CA ARG A 25 -5.84 -6.10 1.58
C ARG A 25 -4.96 -6.26 2.82
N TYR A 26 -3.65 -6.28 2.61
CA TYR A 26 -2.63 -6.44 3.64
C TYR A 26 -1.54 -5.38 3.49
N ASP A 27 -1.03 -4.86 4.61
CA ASP A 27 0.07 -3.90 4.60
C ASP A 27 1.44 -4.57 4.39
N ARG A 28 1.55 -5.86 4.71
CA ARG A 28 2.79 -6.63 4.63
C ARG A 28 2.63 -7.83 3.69
N LEU A 29 3.69 -8.09 2.92
CA LEU A 29 3.73 -9.24 2.01
C LEU A 29 3.62 -10.56 2.77
N GLU A 30 4.29 -10.66 3.91
CA GLU A 30 4.33 -11.88 4.71
C GLU A 30 2.94 -12.30 5.21
N ASP A 31 2.12 -11.33 5.63
CA ASP A 31 0.74 -11.58 6.05
C ASP A 31 -0.13 -12.05 4.88
N ALA A 32 0.01 -11.41 3.71
CA ALA A 32 -0.71 -11.81 2.50
C ALA A 32 -0.33 -13.24 2.06
N LEU A 33 0.98 -13.56 2.05
CA LEU A 33 1.48 -14.89 1.69
C LEU A 33 0.97 -15.95 2.68
N ARG A 34 1.10 -15.71 3.99
CA ARG A 34 0.63 -16.63 5.02
C ARG A 34 -0.86 -16.94 4.87
N TYR A 35 -1.68 -15.91 4.62
CA TYR A 35 -3.10 -16.09 4.43
C TYR A 35 -3.43 -16.85 3.14
N ALA A 36 -2.77 -16.53 2.04
CA ALA A 36 -2.96 -17.21 0.76
C ALA A 36 -2.55 -18.69 0.82
N THR A 37 -1.45 -19.01 1.50
CA THR A 37 -1.04 -20.40 1.77
C THR A 37 -2.08 -21.13 2.60
N ALA A 38 -2.58 -20.51 3.68
CA ALA A 38 -3.63 -21.11 4.51
C ALA A 38 -4.92 -21.38 3.72
N GLN A 39 -5.31 -20.47 2.83
CA GLN A 39 -6.50 -20.63 1.98
C GLN A 39 -6.36 -21.77 0.97
N ARG A 40 -5.16 -22.00 0.41
CA ARG A 40 -4.91 -23.14 -0.50
C ARG A 40 -5.05 -24.50 0.18
N ASP A 41 -4.81 -24.57 1.48
CA ASP A 41 -4.93 -25.80 2.26
C ASP A 41 -6.39 -26.13 2.62
N VAL A 42 -7.31 -25.17 2.46
CA VAL A 42 -8.73 -25.39 2.75
C VAL A 42 -9.38 -26.28 1.69
N PRO A 43 -10.05 -27.39 2.08
CA PRO A 43 -10.76 -28.25 1.14
C PRO A 43 -11.89 -27.48 0.46
N GLY A 44 -11.85 -27.45 -0.88
CA GLY A 44 -12.78 -26.68 -1.72
C GLY A 44 -12.21 -25.37 -2.27
N PHE A 45 -10.95 -25.04 -1.95
CA PHE A 45 -10.25 -23.92 -2.59
C PHE A 45 -10.17 -24.13 -4.11
N ARG A 46 -10.61 -23.13 -4.86
CA ARG A 46 -10.46 -23.05 -6.32
C ARG A 46 -9.58 -21.87 -6.64
N ALA A 47 -8.40 -22.13 -7.20
CA ALA A 47 -7.58 -21.09 -7.79
C ALA A 47 -8.34 -20.44 -8.95
N ASP A 48 -8.25 -19.12 -9.07
CA ASP A 48 -8.77 -18.38 -10.19
C ASP A 48 -7.77 -18.44 -11.35
N SER A 49 -8.11 -19.24 -12.36
CA SER A 49 -7.30 -19.36 -13.57
C SER A 49 -7.23 -18.08 -14.41
N ALA A 50 -8.12 -17.11 -14.17
CA ALA A 50 -8.12 -15.80 -14.82
C ALA A 50 -7.30 -14.76 -14.02
N PHE A 51 -6.76 -15.13 -12.86
CA PHE A 51 -5.93 -14.23 -12.07
C PHE A 51 -4.66 -13.85 -12.84
N VAL A 52 -4.45 -12.55 -12.99
CA VAL A 52 -3.22 -12.00 -13.57
C VAL A 52 -2.43 -11.32 -12.47
N PRO A 53 -1.23 -11.83 -12.10
CA PRO A 53 -0.41 -11.20 -11.09
C PRO A 53 -0.03 -9.79 -11.54
N ARG A 54 -0.51 -8.80 -10.80
CA ARG A 54 -0.15 -7.40 -10.99
C ARG A 54 0.80 -6.98 -9.87
N TRP A 55 2.04 -6.69 -10.24
CA TRP A 55 3.03 -6.09 -9.37
C TRP A 55 3.31 -4.68 -9.87
N LEU A 56 2.65 -3.70 -9.26
CA LEU A 56 2.96 -2.30 -9.53
C LEU A 56 4.23 -1.92 -8.77
N PRO A 57 5.05 -1.00 -9.31
CA PRO A 57 6.14 -0.42 -8.54
C PRO A 57 5.58 0.20 -7.26
N ALA A 58 6.39 0.22 -6.19
CA ALA A 58 6.02 0.91 -4.97
C ALA A 58 5.59 2.33 -5.32
N TRP A 59 4.39 2.69 -4.87
CA TRP A 59 3.83 4.00 -5.04
C TRP A 59 4.77 4.97 -4.34
N LEU A 60 5.35 5.84 -5.14
CA LEU A 60 6.18 6.93 -4.69
C LEU A 60 5.47 8.22 -5.06
N PRO A 61 5.42 9.20 -4.14
CA PRO A 61 4.89 10.51 -4.48
C PRO A 61 5.68 11.07 -5.68
N SER A 62 4.95 11.63 -6.65
CA SER A 62 5.54 12.34 -7.79
C SER A 62 6.40 13.52 -7.30
N GLU A 63 7.22 14.10 -8.17
CA GLU A 63 8.00 15.29 -7.81
C GLU A 63 7.09 16.45 -7.35
N ALA A 64 5.94 16.64 -8.01
CA ALA A 64 4.96 17.65 -7.62
C ALA A 64 4.37 17.36 -6.22
N GLU A 65 4.03 16.11 -5.92
CA GLU A 65 3.54 15.72 -4.59
C GLU A 65 4.64 15.86 -3.52
N ARG A 66 5.88 15.51 -3.84
CA ARG A 66 7.03 15.69 -2.94
C ARG A 66 7.31 17.16 -2.66
N ALA A 67 7.27 18.02 -3.68
CA ALA A 67 7.40 19.46 -3.52
C ALA A 67 6.31 19.99 -2.59
N ARG A 68 5.05 19.60 -2.84
CA ARG A 68 3.91 19.99 -2.00
C ARG A 68 4.02 19.49 -0.57
N MET A 69 4.45 18.25 -0.38
CA MET A 69 4.71 17.69 0.96
C MET A 69 5.81 18.45 1.68
N HIS A 70 6.90 18.78 0.98
CA HIS A 70 7.99 19.56 1.54
C HIS A 70 7.54 20.98 1.92
N GLU A 71 6.79 21.67 1.04
CA GLU A 71 6.19 22.99 1.31
C GLU A 71 5.25 22.96 2.52
N LEU A 72 4.50 21.86 2.69
CA LEU A 72 3.53 21.66 3.76
C LEU A 72 4.14 21.05 5.05
N GLY A 73 5.43 20.71 5.05
CA GLY A 73 6.10 20.04 6.18
C GLY A 73 5.57 18.62 6.46
N ILE A 74 5.10 17.93 5.43
CA ILE A 74 4.55 16.57 5.51
C ILE A 74 5.69 15.55 5.35
N GLY A 75 5.95 14.79 6.40
CA GLY A 75 6.88 13.65 6.37
C GLY A 75 6.19 12.39 5.82
N PHE A 76 6.89 11.58 5.03
CA PHE A 76 6.42 10.27 4.60
C PHE A 76 7.44 9.20 4.98
N ALA A 77 7.02 8.26 5.82
CA ALA A 77 7.86 7.17 6.31
C ALA A 77 7.04 5.88 6.35
N GLY A 78 7.57 4.81 5.76
CA GLY A 78 6.97 3.47 5.84
C GLY A 78 5.51 3.40 5.34
N GLY A 79 5.12 4.22 4.35
CA GLY A 79 3.76 4.23 3.81
C GLY A 79 2.76 5.11 4.58
N ARG A 80 3.19 5.79 5.65
CA ARG A 80 2.36 6.68 6.47
C ARG A 80 2.84 8.12 6.36
N PHE A 81 1.90 9.05 6.32
CA PHE A 81 2.16 10.49 6.25
C PHE A 81 2.11 11.08 7.66
N SER A 82 2.90 12.10 7.92
CA SER A 82 2.99 12.77 9.21
C SER A 82 3.02 14.28 9.02
N VAL A 83 2.26 15.01 9.82
CA VAL A 83 2.18 16.47 9.80
C VAL A 83 2.33 16.96 11.23
N GLY A 84 3.54 17.37 11.62
CA GLY A 84 3.88 17.60 13.03
C GLY A 84 3.67 16.32 13.85
N ASP A 85 2.85 16.39 14.90
CA ASP A 85 2.51 15.25 15.78
C ASP A 85 1.41 14.33 15.21
N TYR A 86 0.78 14.69 14.09
CA TYR A 86 -0.36 13.98 13.52
C TYR A 86 0.08 12.99 12.44
N HIS A 87 -0.56 11.82 12.41
CA HIS A 87 -0.24 10.74 11.47
C HIS A 87 -1.47 10.41 10.62
N TYR A 88 -1.26 10.20 9.32
CA TYR A 88 -2.30 9.99 8.33
C TYR A 88 -1.96 8.81 7.42
N ASP A 89 -2.96 8.00 7.11
CA ASP A 89 -2.85 6.91 6.13
C ASP A 89 -3.13 7.38 4.69
N LYS A 90 -3.47 8.65 4.44
CA LYS A 90 -3.63 9.18 3.09
C LYS A 90 -2.93 10.52 2.94
N LEU A 91 -2.29 10.72 1.79
CA LEU A 91 -1.67 11.99 1.44
C LEU A 91 -2.71 13.11 1.40
N ASP A 92 -3.89 12.83 0.85
CA ASP A 92 -4.97 13.81 0.71
C ASP A 92 -5.42 14.39 2.07
N ASP A 93 -5.59 13.52 3.07
CA ASP A 93 -5.93 13.94 4.44
C ASP A 93 -4.80 14.77 5.07
N ALA A 94 -3.54 14.35 4.90
CA ALA A 94 -2.38 15.08 5.40
C ALA A 94 -2.25 16.46 4.74
N VAL A 95 -2.46 16.54 3.42
CA VAL A 95 -2.42 17.78 2.63
C VAL A 95 -3.55 18.71 3.03
N ALA A 96 -4.78 18.21 3.19
CA ALA A 96 -5.92 19.01 3.62
C ALA A 96 -5.69 19.63 5.01
N PHE A 97 -5.16 18.83 5.94
CA PHE A 97 -4.84 19.30 7.29
C PHE A 97 -3.70 20.32 7.29
N ALA A 98 -2.60 20.04 6.59
CA ALA A 98 -1.46 20.95 6.53
C ALA A 98 -1.82 22.27 5.83
N SER A 99 -2.59 22.21 4.75
CA SER A 99 -3.09 23.39 4.03
C SER A 99 -3.99 24.25 4.91
N THR A 100 -4.84 23.63 5.74
CA THR A 100 -5.68 24.33 6.72
C THR A 100 -4.85 25.03 7.80
N ARG A 101 -3.71 24.46 8.20
CA ARG A 101 -2.80 25.08 9.19
C ARG A 101 -1.98 26.23 8.61
N GLN A 102 -1.57 26.17 7.33
CA GLN A 102 -0.81 27.27 6.70
C GLN A 102 -1.66 28.51 6.40
N GLY A 103 -2.95 28.33 6.09
CA GLY A 103 -3.87 29.45 5.84
C GLY A 103 -4.31 30.23 7.09
N LYS A 104 -3.82 29.84 8.28
CA LYS A 104 -4.12 30.48 9.58
C LYS A 104 -2.95 31.34 10.11
N ALA A 105 -2.14 31.90 9.20
CA ALA A 105 -1.11 32.89 9.52
C ALA A 105 -1.69 34.31 9.54
#